data_AF-A0A955HEQ3-F1
#
_entry.id   AF-A0A955HEQ3-F1
#
_cell.length_a   1.000
_cell.length_b   1.000
_cell.length_c   1.000
_cell.angle_alpha   90.00
_cell.angle_beta   90.00
_cell.angle_gamma   90.00
#
_symmetry.space_group_name_H-M   'P 1'
#
loop_
_entity.id
_entity.type
_entity.pdbx_description
1 polymer ?
#
loop_
_entity_poly.entity_id
_entity_poly.type
_entity_poly.pdbx_seq_one_letter_code
_entity_poly.pdbx_strand_id
1 'polypeptide(L)'
;MPELPEVETVRIQLLNKVVGKTISNTEAYHAKSINHDGEFNNKLTGKVISNIDRIGKLLIFSFKGEENIFLLAHLKMTGQFFFVENNEVSGGGHTANESDFQDLSNR
;
A
#
# COMPACT_ATOMS: atom_id res chain seq x y z
N MET A 1 -16.30 3.24 -5.48
CA MET A 1 -15.30 4.32 -5.51
C MET A 1 -15.16 4.84 -4.11
N PRO A 2 -14.02 4.62 -3.45
CA PRO A 2 -13.75 5.30 -2.18
C PRO A 2 -13.81 6.82 -2.40
N GLU A 3 -14.53 7.52 -1.53
CA GLU A 3 -14.53 8.98 -1.49
C GLU A 3 -13.42 9.47 -0.55
N LEU A 4 -13.26 10.80 -0.45
CA LEU A 4 -12.20 11.39 0.38
C LEU A 4 -12.20 10.88 1.83
N PRO A 5 -13.36 10.72 2.52
CA PRO A 5 -13.40 10.19 3.88
C PRO A 5 -12.90 8.75 3.99
N GLU A 6 -13.21 7.88 3.03
CA GLU A 6 -12.75 6.49 3.03
C GLU A 6 -11.25 6.42 2.77
N VAL A 7 -10.71 7.20 1.82
CA VAL A 7 -9.27 7.23 1.57
C VAL A 7 -8.51 7.79 2.78
N GLU A 8 -9.08 8.76 3.50
CA GLU A 8 -8.50 9.25 4.77
C GLU A 8 -8.49 8.18 5.86
N THR A 9 -9.57 7.39 5.96
CA THR A 9 -9.64 6.27 6.90
C THR A 9 -8.54 5.24 6.60
N VAL A 10 -8.36 4.88 5.33
CA VAL A 10 -7.27 3.99 4.89
C VAL A 10 -5.90 4.57 5.22
N ARG A 11 -5.69 5.88 4.99
CA ARG A 11 -4.43 6.58 5.31
C ARG A 11 -4.09 6.44 6.79
N ILE A 12 -5.04 6.71 7.69
CA ILE A 12 -4.84 6.61 9.14
C ILE A 12 -4.52 5.18 9.57
N GLN A 13 -5.23 4.19 9.01
CA GLN A 13 -4.95 2.77 9.28
C GLN A 13 -3.52 2.40 8.88
N LEU A 14 -3.09 2.79 7.67
CA LEU A 14 -1.75 2.51 7.18
C LEU A 14 -0.68 3.23 8.03
N LEU A 15 -0.89 4.49 8.39
CA LEU A 15 0.03 5.24 9.27
C LEU A 15 0.36 4.45 10.54
N ASN A 16 -0.68 3.92 11.19
CA ASN A 16 -0.52 3.18 12.44
C ASN A 16 0.12 1.79 12.27
N LYS A 17 0.05 1.21 11.07
CA LYS A 17 0.47 -0.18 10.82
C LYS A 17 1.86 -0.30 10.18
N VAL A 18 2.26 0.64 9.32
CA VAL A 18 3.46 0.48 8.48
C VAL A 18 4.52 1.58 8.59
N VAL A 19 4.20 2.74 9.18
CA VAL A 19 5.23 3.78 9.38
C VAL A 19 6.30 3.29 10.35
N GLY A 20 7.57 3.55 10.01
CA GLY A 20 8.74 3.06 10.72
C GLY A 20 9.18 1.66 10.32
N LYS A 21 8.40 0.92 9.53
CA LYS A 21 8.80 -0.40 9.01
C LYS A 21 9.68 -0.27 7.77
N THR A 22 10.59 -1.23 7.61
CA THR A 22 11.45 -1.38 6.42
C THR A 22 10.79 -2.30 5.41
N ILE A 23 10.79 -1.91 4.14
CA ILE A 23 10.36 -2.76 3.03
C ILE A 23 11.47 -3.79 2.79
N SER A 24 11.25 -5.05 3.16
CA SER A 24 12.20 -6.13 2.91
C SER A 24 12.16 -6.67 1.49
N ASN A 25 10.97 -6.66 0.87
CA ASN A 25 10.72 -7.11 -0.49
C ASN A 25 9.41 -6.48 -1.02
N THR A 26 9.25 -6.44 -2.34
CA THR A 26 7.98 -6.12 -2.99
C THR A 26 7.71 -7.07 -4.15
N GLU A 27 6.43 -7.39 -4.36
CA GLU A 27 5.97 -8.28 -5.44
C GLU A 27 4.85 -7.59 -6.20
N ALA A 28 4.94 -7.59 -7.52
CA ALA A 28 3.93 -7.03 -8.40
C ALA A 28 3.38 -8.12 -9.32
N TYR A 29 2.24 -8.70 -8.93
CA TYR A 29 1.56 -9.75 -9.70
C TYR A 29 0.99 -9.25 -11.04
N HIS A 30 0.76 -7.95 -11.16
CA HIS A 30 0.26 -7.32 -12.37
C HIS A 30 1.09 -6.08 -12.73
N ALA A 31 1.87 -6.16 -13.81
CA ALA A 31 2.73 -5.06 -14.27
C ALA A 31 1.97 -3.75 -14.54
N LYS A 32 0.69 -3.84 -14.93
CA LYS A 32 -0.18 -2.67 -15.15
C LYS A 32 -0.45 -1.87 -13.87
N SER A 33 -0.38 -2.50 -12.70
CA SER A 33 -0.63 -1.85 -11.40
C SER A 33 0.52 -0.92 -10.99
N ILE A 34 1.73 -1.17 -11.49
CA ILE A 34 2.95 -0.39 -11.19
C ILE A 34 3.42 0.45 -12.38
N ASN A 35 2.52 0.77 -13.32
CA ASN A 35 2.84 1.52 -14.53
C ASN A 35 4.03 0.92 -15.34
N HIS A 36 4.15 -0.41 -15.34
CA HIS A 36 5.24 -1.14 -16.00
C HIS A 36 6.67 -0.75 -15.57
N ASP A 37 6.86 -0.23 -14.35
CA ASP A 37 8.19 0.08 -13.81
C ASP A 37 8.95 -1.20 -13.44
N GLY A 38 9.84 -1.66 -14.32
CA GLY A 38 10.67 -2.85 -14.08
C GLY A 38 11.65 -2.73 -12.91
N GLU A 39 11.91 -1.51 -12.42
CA GLU A 39 12.80 -1.25 -11.29
C GLU A 39 12.04 -1.10 -9.96
N PHE A 40 10.72 -1.25 -9.96
CA PHE A 40 9.86 -1.04 -8.79
C PHE A 40 10.39 -1.70 -7.52
N ASN A 41 10.79 -2.98 -7.61
CA ASN A 41 11.28 -3.71 -6.45
C ASN A 41 12.62 -3.18 -5.93
N ASN A 42 13.56 -2.91 -6.84
CA ASN A 42 14.88 -2.37 -6.50
C ASN A 42 14.77 -0.95 -5.91
N LYS A 43 13.81 -0.16 -6.40
CA LYS A 43 13.54 1.19 -5.92
C LYS A 43 12.95 1.22 -4.53
N LEU A 44 12.29 0.18 -4.04
CA LEU A 44 11.59 0.22 -2.75
C LEU A 44 12.24 -0.64 -1.67
N THR A 45 12.93 -1.71 -2.06
CA THR A 45 13.60 -2.61 -1.12
C THR A 45 14.63 -1.86 -0.27
N GLY A 46 14.62 -2.12 1.03
CA GLY A 46 15.49 -1.47 2.02
C GLY A 46 15.01 -0.10 2.50
N LYS A 47 13.99 0.49 1.88
CA LYS A 47 13.47 1.80 2.32
C LYS A 47 12.59 1.68 3.56
N VAL A 48 12.69 2.67 4.44
CA VAL A 48 11.87 2.79 5.66
C VAL A 48 10.75 3.77 5.41
N ILE A 49 9.50 3.35 5.58
CA ILE A 49 8.33 4.23 5.41
C ILE A 49 8.36 5.29 6.52
N SER A 50 8.44 6.57 6.16
CA SER A 50 8.52 7.68 7.11
C SER A 50 7.18 8.37 7.34
N ASN A 51 6.35 8.48 6.30
CA ASN A 51 5.03 9.09 6.38
C ASN A 51 4.11 8.58 5.27
N ILE A 52 2.80 8.78 5.46
CA ILE A 52 1.76 8.55 4.46
C ILE A 52 0.81 9.74 4.44
N ASP A 53 0.93 10.55 3.40
CA ASP A 53 0.07 11.70 3.13
C ASP A 53 -0.98 11.36 2.06
N ARG A 54 -1.87 12.32 1.79
CA ARG A 54 -2.89 12.20 0.76
C ARG A 54 -3.19 13.55 0.12
N ILE A 55 -3.34 13.54 -1.20
CA ILE A 55 -3.92 14.66 -1.96
C ILE A 55 -5.13 14.10 -2.72
N GLY A 56 -6.33 14.55 -2.37
CA GLY A 56 -7.55 14.02 -2.97
C GLY A 56 -7.65 12.50 -2.77
N LYS A 57 -7.73 11.71 -3.84
CA LYS A 57 -7.85 10.24 -3.75
C LYS A 57 -6.51 9.49 -3.90
N LEU A 58 -5.41 10.23 -3.88
CA LEU A 58 -4.06 9.70 -4.05
C LEU A 58 -3.34 9.63 -2.70
N LEU A 59 -2.95 8.43 -2.29
CA LEU A 59 -2.05 8.20 -1.15
C LEU A 59 -0.60 8.38 -1.59
N ILE A 60 0.21 8.98 -0.72
CA ILE A 60 1.60 9.34 -0.98
C ILE A 60 2.45 8.79 0.16
N PHE A 61 3.28 7.79 -0.13
CA PHE A 61 4.20 7.20 0.83
C PHE A 61 5.57 7.84 0.66
N SER A 62 6.13 8.32 1.76
CA SER A 62 7.46 8.92 1.84
C SER A 62 8.42 7.96 2.57
N PHE A 63 9.72 8.08 2.27
CA PHE A 63 10.74 7.21 2.86
C PHE A 63 11.80 8.02 3.62
N LYS A 64 12.35 7.42 4.68
CA LYS A 64 13.34 8.09 5.54
C LYS A 64 14.66 8.31 4.78
N GLY A 65 15.11 9.57 4.72
CA GLY A 65 16.35 9.95 4.03
C GLY A 65 16.22 10.01 2.51
N GLU A 66 15.00 9.98 1.98
CA GLU A 66 14.70 9.89 0.55
C GLU A 66 13.84 11.08 0.14
N GLU A 67 14.45 12.11 -0.45
CA GLU A 67 13.74 13.36 -0.79
C GLU A 67 13.00 13.31 -2.13
N ASN A 68 13.43 12.42 -3.03
CA ASN A 68 12.95 12.38 -4.41
C ASN A 68 12.25 11.05 -4.77
N ILE A 69 11.97 10.20 -3.78
CA ILE A 69 11.33 8.91 -4.01
C ILE A 69 10.03 8.84 -3.21
N PHE A 70 8.93 8.63 -3.93
CA PHE A 70 7.60 8.48 -3.38
C PHE A 70 6.92 7.28 -4.02
N LEU A 71 6.15 6.54 -3.23
CA LEU A 71 5.22 5.55 -3.75
C LEU A 71 3.82 6.17 -3.76
N LEU A 72 3.19 6.18 -4.93
CA LEU A 72 1.85 6.75 -5.13
C LEU A 72 0.84 5.63 -5.33
N ALA A 73 -0.26 5.67 -4.59
CA ALA A 73 -1.31 4.65 -4.70
C ALA A 73 -2.69 5.30 -4.83
N HIS A 74 -3.47 4.82 -5.81
CA HIS A 74 -4.83 5.29 -6.06
C HIS A 74 -5.79 4.09 -6.13
N LEU A 75 -6.77 4.04 -5.22
CA LEU A 75 -7.69 2.90 -5.09
C LEU A 75 -8.69 2.75 -6.25
N LYS A 76 -8.92 3.82 -7.02
CA LYS A 76 -9.86 3.83 -8.15
C LYS A 76 -11.26 3.43 -7.67
N MET A 77 -11.86 2.38 -8.26
CA MET A 77 -13.24 1.99 -7.95
C MET A 77 -13.31 1.01 -6.79
N THR A 78 -12.41 0.03 -6.75
CA THR A 78 -12.48 -1.17 -5.90
C THR A 78 -11.15 -1.55 -5.25
N GLY A 79 -10.07 -0.82 -5.49
CA GLY A 79 -8.77 -1.10 -4.90
C GLY A 79 -8.83 -1.04 -3.37
N GLN A 80 -8.09 -1.92 -2.72
CA GLN A 80 -8.07 -2.07 -1.27
C GLN A 80 -6.64 -2.25 -0.77
N PHE A 81 -6.41 -1.90 0.50
CA PHE A 81 -5.21 -2.29 1.23
C PHE A 81 -5.58 -3.34 2.26
N PHE A 82 -4.73 -4.35 2.37
CA PHE A 82 -4.77 -5.37 3.40
C PHE A 82 -3.46 -5.33 4.19
N PHE A 83 -3.56 -5.54 5.49
CA PHE A 83 -2.43 -5.72 6.38
C PHE A 83 -2.50 -7.13 6.97
N VAL A 84 -1.46 -7.91 6.75
CA VAL A 84 -1.36 -9.31 7.21
C VAL A 84 -0.30 -9.40 8.30
N GLU A 85 -0.67 -9.95 9.44
CA GLU A 85 0.22 -10.17 10.58
C GLU A 85 -0.20 -11.45 11.30
N ASN A 86 0.71 -12.39 11.51
CA ASN A 86 0.45 -13.68 12.17
C ASN A 86 -0.76 -14.45 11.60
N ASN A 87 -0.88 -14.51 10.27
CA ASN A 87 -2.01 -15.10 9.52
C ASN A 87 -3.37 -14.43 9.73
N GLU A 88 -3.43 -13.31 10.46
CA GLU A 88 -4.61 -12.47 10.54
C GLU A 88 -4.56 -11.39 9.46
N VAL A 89 -5.67 -11.21 8.75
CA VAL A 89 -5.81 -10.16 7.75
C VAL A 89 -6.71 -9.06 8.31
N SER A 90 -6.25 -7.83 8.23
CA SER A 90 -7.01 -6.63 8.62
C SER A 90 -7.01 -5.60 7.49
N GLY A 91 -8.01 -4.72 7.48
CA GLY A 91 -8.24 -3.78 6.37
C GLY A 91 -9.30 -4.30 5.39
N GLY A 92 -9.35 -3.71 4.20
CA GLY A 92 -10.47 -3.87 3.27
C GLY A 92 -11.67 -2.99 3.65
N GLY A 93 -12.23 -2.28 2.66
CA GLY A 93 -13.30 -1.28 2.88
C GLY A 93 -14.72 -1.78 2.59
N HIS A 94 -14.86 -2.77 1.70
CA HIS A 94 -16.13 -3.41 1.31
C HIS A 94 -15.93 -4.92 1.25
N THR A 95 -17.03 -5.68 1.37
CA THR A 95 -17.10 -7.14 1.47
C THR A 95 -15.92 -7.83 0.77
N ALA A 96 -14.93 -8.26 1.56
CA ALA A 96 -13.79 -9.00 1.05
C ALA A 96 -14.22 -10.45 0.79
N ASN A 97 -13.86 -10.97 -0.37
CA ASN A 97 -14.16 -12.34 -0.78
C ASN A 97 -12.92 -13.23 -0.60
N GLU A 98 -13.11 -14.56 -0.54
CA GLU A 98 -12.00 -15.51 -0.40
C GLU A 98 -10.91 -15.34 -1.48
N SER A 99 -11.29 -14.90 -2.68
CA SER A 99 -10.37 -14.61 -3.78
C SER A 99 -9.40 -13.47 -3.48
N ASP A 100 -9.80 -12.47 -2.69
CA ASP A 100 -8.95 -11.31 -2.35
C ASP A 100 -7.76 -11.71 -1.47
N PHE A 101 -7.83 -12.88 -0.84
CA PHE A 101 -6.81 -13.39 0.06
C PHE A 101 -5.92 -14.49 -0.53
N GLN A 102 -6.18 -14.95 -1.77
CA GLN A 102 -5.39 -16.01 -2.39
C GLN A 102 -3.95 -15.59 -2.70
N ASP A 103 -3.76 -14.31 -3.04
CA ASP A 103 -2.47 -13.76 -3.49
C ASP A 103 -1.71 -12.99 -2.39
N LEU A 104 -2.18 -13.03 -1.14
CA LEU A 104 -1.52 -12.35 -0.02
C LEU A 104 -0.25 -13.11 0.41
N SER A 105 0.89 -12.44 0.30
CA SER A 105 2.17 -12.93 0.82
C SER A 105 2.08 -13.16 2.34
N ASN A 106 2.74 -14.22 2.85
CA ASN A 106 2.80 -14.58 4.28
C ASN A 106 1.49 -15.08 4.92
N ARG A 107 0.69 -15.86 4.18
CA ARG A 107 -0.26 -16.82 4.77
C ARG A 107 0.43 -18.11 5.20
#